data_AF-A0AAN8PTU8-F1
#
_entry.id   AF-A0AAN8PTU8-F1
#
_cell.length_a   1.000
_cell.length_b   1.000
_cell.length_c   1.000
_cell.angle_alpha   90.00
_cell.angle_beta   90.00
_cell.angle_gamma   90.00
#
_symmetry.space_group_name_H-M   'P 1'
#
loop_
_entity.id
_entity.type
_entity.pdbx_description
1 polymer ?
#
loop_
_entity_poly.entity_id
_entity_poly.type
_entity_poly.pdbx_seq_one_letter_code
_entity_poly.pdbx_strand_id
1 'polypeptide(L)'
;MPLLTSEDANTTSYSMYTPQKIQARMSEFMTGLQRTIDHPCVHRVHFLYNQSAVVEYVKVNLKTNLHKLVFHFVPNPQKHTAYFEFAYDNLQGEVAMYTPVDVYPGEGFELINKDVMVKNKLMYILTRHGKKEKDCDMQKEPSSNSCSNNRYMGSHDTYIFVPIGKFPPEVKKELSVLSIDYGVENMSIWAFRNLGHYKVTNPCKVLKVYHIHCTGLRDARRKRINTGKNTGMARPTDRLD
;
A
#
# COMPACT_ATOMS: atom_id res chain seq x y z
N MET A 1 -3.64 -6.20 -5.42
CA MET A 1 -3.44 -5.35 -6.63
C MET A 1 -3.07 -6.30 -7.77
N PRO A 2 -3.79 -6.29 -8.91
CA PRO A 2 -3.48 -7.23 -9.98
C PRO A 2 -2.12 -6.89 -10.59
N LEU A 3 -1.25 -7.89 -10.69
CA LEU A 3 -0.14 -7.83 -11.62
C LEU A 3 -0.74 -7.81 -13.02
N LEU A 4 -0.38 -6.80 -13.81
CA LEU A 4 -0.82 -6.65 -15.20
C LEU A 4 -0.20 -7.78 -16.05
N THR A 5 -0.89 -8.90 -16.14
CA THR A 5 -0.47 -9.97 -17.05
C THR A 5 -0.77 -9.56 -18.50
N SER A 6 -0.19 -10.26 -19.47
CA SER A 6 -0.52 -10.07 -20.89
C SER A 6 -2.01 -10.33 -21.19
N GLU A 7 -2.68 -11.13 -20.36
CA GLU A 7 -4.13 -11.35 -20.45
C GLU A 7 -4.92 -10.13 -19.94
N ASP A 8 -4.43 -9.44 -18.89
CA ASP A 8 -5.03 -8.20 -18.39
C ASP A 8 -4.83 -7.02 -19.35
N ALA A 9 -3.83 -7.05 -20.23
CA ALA A 9 -3.62 -6.04 -21.28
C ALA A 9 -4.77 -5.99 -22.31
N ASN A 10 -5.55 -7.08 -22.43
CA ASN A 10 -6.78 -7.11 -23.24
C ASN A 10 -7.98 -6.47 -22.54
N THR A 11 -7.84 -6.02 -21.28
CA THR A 11 -8.86 -5.17 -20.65
C THR A 11 -8.73 -3.74 -21.17
N THR A 12 -9.86 -3.12 -21.51
CA THR A 12 -9.98 -1.82 -22.21
C THR A 12 -9.23 -0.65 -21.55
N SER A 13 -8.80 -0.77 -20.30
CA SER A 13 -8.05 0.28 -19.59
C SER A 13 -6.55 0.31 -19.92
N TYR A 14 -5.98 -0.78 -20.44
CA TYR A 14 -4.55 -0.89 -20.72
C TYR A 14 -4.22 -1.18 -22.18
N SER A 15 -5.22 -1.44 -23.02
CA SER A 15 -5.07 -1.68 -24.46
C SER A 15 -4.44 -0.52 -25.24
N MET A 16 -4.38 0.68 -24.66
CA MET A 16 -3.74 1.86 -25.25
C MET A 16 -2.23 1.93 -25.00
N TYR A 17 -1.67 1.06 -24.15
CA TYR A 17 -0.24 1.08 -23.83
C TYR A 17 0.53 0.01 -24.62
N THR A 18 1.78 0.34 -24.98
CA THR A 18 2.64 -0.62 -25.65
C THR A 18 3.00 -1.79 -24.73
N PRO A 19 3.19 -3.01 -25.28
CA PRO A 19 3.64 -4.17 -24.49
C PRO A 19 4.90 -3.88 -23.66
N GLN A 20 5.83 -3.10 -24.21
CA GLN A 20 7.07 -2.70 -23.52
C GLN A 20 6.78 -1.85 -22.28
N LYS A 21 5.80 -0.93 -22.35
CA LYS A 21 5.42 -0.09 -21.20
C LYS A 21 4.72 -0.92 -20.11
N ILE A 22 3.90 -1.89 -20.51
CA ILE A 22 3.28 -2.84 -19.58
C ILE A 22 4.35 -3.69 -18.89
N GLN A 23 5.31 -4.22 -19.66
CA GLN A 23 6.43 -4.99 -19.12
C GLN A 23 7.29 -4.16 -18.15
N ALA A 24 7.57 -2.89 -18.48
CA ALA A 24 8.27 -1.99 -17.58
C ALA A 24 7.49 -1.79 -16.27
N ARG A 25 6.17 -1.61 -16.33
CA ARG A 25 5.33 -1.48 -15.12
C ARG A 25 5.35 -2.75 -14.27
N MET A 26 5.36 -3.91 -14.91
CA MET A 26 5.49 -5.19 -14.22
C MET A 26 6.84 -5.35 -13.54
N SER A 27 7.91 -4.88 -14.18
CA SER A 27 9.24 -4.82 -13.57
C SER A 27 9.29 -3.93 -12.32
N GLU A 28 8.59 -2.78 -12.33
CA GLU A 28 8.45 -1.92 -11.14
C GLU A 28 7.78 -2.66 -9.99
N PHE A 29 6.69 -3.38 -10.27
CA PHE A 29 6.01 -4.20 -9.26
C PHE A 29 6.94 -5.27 -8.67
N MET A 30 7.67 -6.00 -9.52
CA MET A 30 8.60 -7.03 -9.03
C MET A 30 9.75 -6.42 -8.23
N THR A 31 10.22 -5.25 -8.63
CA THR A 31 11.28 -4.53 -7.89
C THR A 31 10.78 -4.10 -6.50
N GLY A 32 9.58 -3.53 -6.40
CA GLY A 32 8.99 -3.14 -5.12
C GLY A 32 8.74 -4.34 -4.20
N LEU A 33 8.19 -5.42 -4.75
CA LEU A 33 7.97 -6.67 -4.02
C LEU A 33 9.29 -7.28 -3.53
N GLN A 34 10.30 -7.38 -4.39
CA GLN A 34 11.60 -7.94 -4.03
C GLN A 34 12.25 -7.14 -2.90
N ARG A 35 12.26 -5.80 -3.00
CA ARG A 35 12.79 -4.92 -1.94
C ARG A 35 12.04 -5.07 -0.62
N THR A 36 10.72 -5.26 -0.68
CA THR A 36 9.91 -5.52 0.52
C THR A 36 10.28 -6.84 1.18
N ILE A 37 10.45 -7.90 0.40
CA ILE A 37 10.84 -9.23 0.89
C ILE A 37 12.26 -9.19 1.49
N ASP A 38 13.18 -8.49 0.85
CA ASP A 38 14.57 -8.37 1.32
C ASP A 38 14.72 -7.46 2.55
N HIS A 39 13.70 -6.67 2.88
CA HIS A 39 13.78 -5.76 4.02
C HIS A 39 13.96 -6.53 5.34
N PRO A 40 14.93 -6.16 6.20
CA PRO A 40 15.27 -6.93 7.41
C PRO A 40 14.14 -6.95 8.44
N CYS A 41 13.38 -5.86 8.56
CA CYS A 41 12.23 -5.78 9.47
C CYS A 41 10.97 -6.49 8.95
N VAL A 42 10.96 -7.00 7.71
CA VAL A 42 9.82 -7.75 7.16
C VAL A 42 10.02 -9.23 7.44
N HIS A 43 9.16 -9.80 8.29
CA HIS A 43 9.19 -11.22 8.63
C HIS A 43 8.50 -12.09 7.57
N ARG A 44 7.34 -11.65 7.08
CA ARG A 44 6.53 -12.39 6.10
C ARG A 44 5.77 -11.41 5.20
N VAL A 45 5.61 -11.76 3.94
CA VAL A 45 4.80 -11.03 2.94
C VAL A 45 3.62 -11.91 2.56
N HIS A 46 2.41 -11.45 2.87
CA HIS A 46 1.16 -12.12 2.54
C HIS A 46 0.64 -11.56 1.21
N PHE A 47 0.80 -12.33 0.13
CA PHE A 47 0.39 -11.92 -1.21
C PHE A 47 -1.03 -12.40 -1.51
N LEU A 48 -1.99 -11.47 -1.54
CA LEU A 48 -3.40 -11.77 -1.84
C LEU A 48 -3.63 -11.79 -3.35
N TYR A 49 -4.10 -12.91 -3.89
CA TYR A 49 -4.30 -13.11 -5.33
C TYR A 49 -5.67 -13.71 -5.65
N ASN A 50 -6.16 -13.50 -6.87
CA ASN A 50 -7.37 -14.14 -7.40
C ASN A 50 -7.17 -14.85 -8.74
N GLN A 51 -5.97 -14.79 -9.32
CA GLN A 51 -5.60 -15.47 -10.56
C GLN A 51 -4.30 -16.25 -10.34
N SER A 52 -4.26 -17.52 -10.71
CA SER A 52 -3.08 -18.38 -10.52
C SER A 52 -1.87 -17.93 -11.36
N ALA A 53 -2.10 -17.38 -12.56
CA ALA A 53 -1.03 -16.86 -13.42
C ALA A 53 -0.17 -15.78 -12.74
N VAL A 54 -0.77 -14.98 -11.86
CA VAL A 54 -0.07 -13.97 -11.04
C VAL A 54 0.93 -14.63 -10.10
N VAL A 55 0.57 -15.74 -9.48
CA VAL A 55 1.46 -16.48 -8.55
C VAL A 55 2.68 -17.02 -9.28
N GLU A 56 2.47 -17.64 -10.44
CA GLU A 56 3.56 -18.18 -11.25
C GLU A 56 4.47 -17.06 -11.78
N TYR A 57 3.89 -15.94 -12.20
CA TYR A 57 4.67 -14.76 -12.59
C TYR A 57 5.55 -14.26 -11.44
N VAL A 58 5.01 -14.12 -10.23
CA VAL A 58 5.78 -13.68 -9.05
C VAL A 58 6.93 -14.65 -8.75
N LYS A 59 6.66 -15.96 -8.71
CA LYS A 59 7.68 -16.97 -8.39
C LYS A 59 8.85 -16.98 -9.37
N VAL A 60 8.60 -16.78 -10.66
CA VAL A 60 9.66 -16.78 -11.70
C VAL A 60 10.52 -15.50 -11.64
N ASN A 61 9.93 -14.37 -11.25
CA ASN A 61 10.59 -13.07 -11.32
C ASN A 61 11.33 -12.65 -10.05
N LEU A 62 10.93 -13.16 -8.87
CA LEU A 62 11.65 -12.91 -7.62
C LEU A 62 12.90 -13.80 -7.50
N LYS A 63 13.87 -13.37 -6.69
CA LYS A 63 15.23 -13.96 -6.64
C LYS A 63 15.65 -14.38 -5.24
N THR A 64 15.44 -13.54 -4.23
CA THR A 64 15.98 -13.75 -2.87
C THR A 64 14.88 -13.79 -1.83
N ASN A 65 15.17 -14.44 -0.69
CA ASN A 65 14.32 -14.45 0.51
C ASN A 65 12.88 -14.93 0.28
N LEU A 66 12.66 -15.78 -0.73
CA LEU A 66 11.32 -16.27 -1.13
C LEU A 66 10.58 -17.02 -0.03
N HIS A 67 11.29 -17.56 0.96
CA HIS A 67 10.70 -18.22 2.14
C HIS A 67 9.80 -17.28 2.98
N LYS A 68 9.95 -15.96 2.84
CA LYS A 68 9.07 -14.99 3.49
C LYS A 68 7.74 -14.81 2.75
N LEU A 69 7.61 -15.26 1.51
CA LEU A 69 6.43 -15.02 0.69
C LEU A 69 5.39 -16.13 0.87
N VAL A 70 4.16 -15.75 1.20
CA VAL A 70 3.04 -16.68 1.34
C VAL A 70 1.86 -16.18 0.50
N PHE A 71 1.32 -17.07 -0.33
CA PHE A 71 0.21 -16.75 -1.24
C PHE A 71 -1.13 -17.11 -0.62
N HIS A 72 -2.09 -16.22 -0.72
CA HIS A 72 -3.45 -16.40 -0.22
C HIS A 72 -4.46 -16.11 -1.32
N PHE A 73 -5.27 -17.11 -1.68
CA PHE A 73 -6.37 -16.87 -2.60
C PHE A 73 -7.45 -16.05 -1.91
N VAL A 74 -7.81 -14.93 -2.50
CA VAL A 74 -8.90 -14.06 -2.08
C VAL A 74 -9.72 -13.76 -3.33
N PRO A 75 -11.05 -13.97 -3.37
CA PRO A 75 -11.81 -13.76 -4.60
C PRO A 75 -11.80 -12.32 -5.13
N ASN A 76 -11.74 -11.34 -4.22
CA ASN A 76 -11.83 -9.92 -4.54
C ASN A 76 -10.69 -9.08 -3.90
N PRO A 77 -9.41 -9.35 -4.22
CA PRO A 77 -8.26 -8.67 -3.61
C PRO A 77 -8.12 -7.21 -4.04
N GLN A 78 -8.96 -6.76 -4.98
CA GLN A 78 -9.09 -5.37 -5.42
C GLN A 78 -9.94 -4.51 -4.47
N LYS A 79 -10.81 -5.11 -3.65
CA LYS A 79 -11.58 -4.36 -2.64
C LYS A 79 -10.64 -3.79 -1.60
N HIS A 80 -10.85 -2.52 -1.22
CA HIS A 80 -10.04 -1.84 -0.22
C HIS A 80 -10.16 -2.48 1.17
N THR A 81 -11.27 -3.14 1.47
CA THR A 81 -11.41 -3.88 2.74
C THR A 81 -10.58 -5.16 2.78
N ALA A 82 -10.26 -5.78 1.64
CA ALA A 82 -9.81 -7.17 1.59
C ALA A 82 -8.54 -7.42 2.41
N TYR A 83 -7.60 -6.49 2.41
CA TYR A 83 -6.36 -6.63 3.16
C TYR A 83 -6.51 -6.27 4.64
N PHE A 84 -7.45 -5.38 5.00
CA PHE A 84 -7.79 -5.15 6.41
C PHE A 84 -8.50 -6.38 6.96
N GLU A 85 -9.50 -6.91 6.26
CA GLU A 85 -10.19 -8.16 6.61
C GLU A 85 -9.17 -9.29 6.80
N PHE A 86 -8.28 -9.50 5.83
CA PHE A 86 -7.22 -10.49 5.95
C PHE A 86 -6.35 -10.29 7.21
N ALA A 87 -5.92 -9.06 7.50
CA ALA A 87 -5.10 -8.76 8.66
C ALA A 87 -5.84 -9.04 9.99
N TYR A 88 -7.11 -8.64 10.09
CA TYR A 88 -7.92 -8.96 11.27
C TYR A 88 -8.24 -10.45 11.38
N ASP A 89 -8.35 -11.19 10.29
CA ASP A 89 -8.64 -12.62 10.37
C ASP A 89 -7.39 -13.46 10.65
N ASN A 90 -6.18 -12.99 10.27
CA ASN A 90 -4.98 -13.84 10.23
C ASN A 90 -3.76 -13.30 10.99
N LEU A 91 -3.71 -12.00 11.33
CA LEU A 91 -2.51 -11.34 11.87
C LEU A 91 -2.74 -10.73 13.27
N GLN A 92 -3.68 -11.28 14.04
CA GLN A 92 -4.06 -10.79 15.36
C GLN A 92 -2.86 -10.57 16.27
N GLY A 93 -2.75 -9.38 16.85
CA GLY A 93 -1.69 -9.03 17.80
C GLY A 93 -0.29 -8.84 17.20
N GLU A 94 -0.16 -8.90 15.88
CA GLU A 94 1.09 -8.63 15.16
C GLU A 94 1.10 -7.25 14.52
N VAL A 95 2.30 -6.68 14.29
CA VAL A 95 2.41 -5.46 13.49
C VAL A 95 2.15 -5.82 12.03
N ALA A 96 1.00 -5.38 11.50
CA ALA A 96 0.60 -5.59 10.13
C ALA A 96 0.89 -4.34 9.29
N MET A 97 1.41 -4.55 8.09
CA MET A 97 1.59 -3.50 7.08
C MET A 97 0.83 -3.87 5.81
N TYR A 98 -0.02 -2.96 5.33
CA TYR A 98 -0.54 -3.00 3.98
C TYR A 98 0.15 -1.94 3.13
N THR A 99 0.68 -2.34 1.97
CA THR A 99 1.31 -1.45 1.01
C THR A 99 1.08 -1.95 -0.43
N PRO A 100 0.86 -1.07 -1.41
CA PRO A 100 0.91 -1.40 -2.83
C PRO A 100 2.22 -2.08 -3.22
N VAL A 101 2.17 -2.96 -4.23
CA VAL A 101 3.32 -3.78 -4.64
C VAL A 101 4.49 -2.96 -5.19
N ASP A 102 4.22 -1.78 -5.73
CA ASP A 102 5.22 -0.81 -6.19
C ASP A 102 5.70 0.16 -5.10
N VAL A 103 5.31 -0.06 -3.85
CA VAL A 103 5.78 0.68 -2.69
C VAL A 103 6.52 -0.28 -1.76
N TYR A 104 7.67 0.14 -1.25
CA TYR A 104 8.51 -0.71 -0.40
C TYR A 104 8.99 0.04 0.86
N PRO A 105 9.17 -0.67 1.99
CA PRO A 105 9.72 -0.10 3.21
C PRO A 105 11.19 0.27 3.03
N GLY A 106 11.56 1.40 3.60
CA GLY A 106 12.93 1.89 3.74
C GLY A 106 13.31 2.03 5.21
N GLU A 107 14.02 3.10 5.54
CA GLU A 107 14.58 3.31 6.87
C GLU A 107 13.51 3.62 7.93
N GLY A 108 13.84 3.31 9.20
CA GLY A 108 13.08 3.68 10.39
C GLY A 108 12.11 2.61 10.89
N PHE A 109 11.86 1.55 10.12
CA PHE A 109 10.92 0.48 10.50
C PHE A 109 11.34 -0.29 11.75
N GLU A 110 12.63 -0.32 12.07
CA GLU A 110 13.18 -0.85 13.32
C GLU A 110 12.74 -0.08 14.57
N LEU A 111 12.23 1.15 14.40
CA LEU A 111 11.76 2.02 15.50
C LEU A 111 10.28 1.77 15.85
N ILE A 112 9.57 0.93 15.10
CA ILE A 112 8.17 0.63 15.37
C ILE A 112 8.06 -0.14 16.69
N ASN A 113 7.34 0.43 17.66
CA ASN A 113 7.09 -0.19 18.94
C ASN A 113 5.63 -0.70 19.00
N LYS A 114 5.47 -2.02 18.99
CA LYS A 114 4.15 -2.68 19.03
C LYS A 114 3.34 -2.27 20.27
N ASP A 115 3.95 -2.23 21.44
CA ASP A 115 3.25 -1.94 22.70
C ASP A 115 2.71 -0.50 22.72
N VAL A 116 3.47 0.45 22.18
CA VAL A 116 3.02 1.83 21.99
C VAL A 116 1.85 1.90 21.01
N MET A 117 1.90 1.13 19.92
CA MET A 117 0.80 1.09 18.95
C MET A 117 -0.48 0.50 19.56
N VAL A 118 -0.37 -0.59 20.31
CA VAL A 118 -1.50 -1.23 20.99
C VAL A 118 -2.09 -0.31 22.05
N LYS A 119 -1.26 0.21 22.96
CA LYS A 119 -1.68 1.08 24.06
C LYS A 119 -2.45 2.32 23.58
N ASN A 120 -2.01 2.91 22.47
CA ASN A 120 -2.58 4.14 21.94
C ASN A 120 -3.59 3.91 20.81
N LYS A 121 -3.90 2.65 20.47
CA LYS A 121 -4.73 2.26 19.31
C LYS A 121 -4.30 3.01 18.05
N LEU A 122 -3.02 2.90 17.75
CA LEU A 122 -2.33 3.70 16.76
C LEU A 122 -2.37 3.03 15.38
N MET A 123 -2.55 3.85 14.35
CA MET A 123 -2.35 3.45 12.96
C MET A 123 -1.47 4.49 12.29
N TYR A 124 -0.37 4.03 11.71
CA TYR A 124 0.43 4.85 10.82
C TYR A 124 -0.12 4.77 9.41
N ILE A 125 -0.27 5.92 8.78
CA ILE A 125 -0.57 6.02 7.37
C ILE A 125 0.49 6.87 6.69
N LEU A 126 1.35 6.24 5.91
CA LEU A 126 2.59 6.83 5.44
C LEU A 126 2.43 7.44 4.06
N THR A 127 2.90 8.68 3.96
CA THR A 127 3.19 9.32 2.69
C THR A 127 4.51 8.80 2.12
N ARG A 128 4.52 8.48 0.82
CA ARG A 128 5.71 8.04 0.08
C ARG A 128 6.81 9.09 -0.05
N HIS A 129 8.02 8.58 -0.23
CA HIS A 129 9.21 9.30 -0.69
C HIS A 129 9.58 8.83 -2.10
N GLY A 130 10.27 9.69 -2.83
CA GLY A 130 10.94 9.32 -4.07
C GLY A 130 12.38 8.88 -3.81
N LYS A 131 12.88 7.99 -4.68
CA LYS A 131 14.29 7.61 -4.73
C LYS A 131 14.76 7.61 -6.18
N LYS A 132 16.06 7.80 -6.40
CA LYS A 132 16.64 7.56 -7.72
C LYS A 132 16.56 6.06 -8.03
N GLU A 133 15.82 5.71 -9.07
CA GLU A 133 15.67 4.35 -9.58
C GLU A 133 16.58 4.14 -10.79
N LYS A 134 16.66 2.91 -11.29
CA LYS A 134 17.51 2.56 -12.44
C LYS A 134 17.14 3.38 -13.68
N ASP A 135 15.84 3.47 -13.95
CA ASP A 135 15.31 3.99 -15.21
C ASP A 135 14.66 5.38 -15.06
N CYS A 136 14.57 5.92 -13.83
CA CYS A 136 14.03 7.25 -13.58
C CYS A 136 14.50 7.83 -12.24
N ASP A 137 14.24 9.11 -12.04
CA ASP A 137 14.48 9.78 -10.76
C ASP A 137 13.16 10.18 -10.09
N MET A 138 12.64 9.30 -9.23
CA MET A 138 11.39 9.58 -8.53
C MET A 138 11.51 10.76 -7.57
N GLN A 139 12.71 11.21 -7.18
CA GLN A 139 12.85 12.37 -6.28
C GLN A 139 12.35 13.67 -6.92
N LYS A 140 12.31 13.72 -8.25
CA LYS A 140 11.83 14.87 -9.02
C LYS A 140 10.31 14.91 -9.16
N GLU A 141 9.62 13.82 -8.85
CA GLU A 141 8.16 13.78 -8.88
C GLU A 141 7.56 14.68 -7.78
N PRO A 142 6.51 15.47 -8.07
CA PRO A 142 5.87 16.32 -7.06
C PRO A 142 5.40 15.54 -5.82
N SER A 143 4.88 14.32 -6.03
CA SER A 143 4.40 13.44 -4.96
C SER A 143 5.51 12.97 -4.02
N SER A 144 6.77 12.94 -4.46
CA SER A 144 7.90 12.46 -3.67
C SER A 144 8.34 13.39 -2.55
N ASN A 145 7.93 14.65 -2.61
CA ASN A 145 8.20 15.65 -1.58
C ASN A 145 7.02 15.84 -0.62
N SER A 146 5.96 15.02 -0.74
CA SER A 146 4.72 15.23 0.04
C SER A 146 4.86 14.86 1.52
N CYS A 147 5.96 14.24 1.92
CA CYS A 147 6.33 14.11 3.34
C CYS A 147 6.89 15.42 3.97
N SER A 148 7.13 16.45 3.16
CA SER A 148 7.40 17.80 3.68
C SER A 148 6.09 18.56 3.93
N ASN A 149 5.98 19.28 5.05
CA ASN A 149 4.75 19.97 5.45
C ASN A 149 4.24 20.94 4.37
N ASN A 150 5.15 21.61 3.66
CA ASN A 150 4.84 22.66 2.68
C ASN A 150 4.43 22.11 1.31
N ARG A 151 4.57 20.80 1.08
CA ARG A 151 4.22 20.13 -0.19
C ARG A 151 3.30 18.94 0.02
N TYR A 152 2.68 18.83 1.20
CA TYR A 152 1.77 17.75 1.51
C TYR A 152 0.48 17.87 0.70
N MET A 153 0.21 16.86 -0.13
CA MET A 153 -0.94 16.83 -1.04
C MET A 153 -2.02 15.82 -0.62
N GLY A 154 -1.95 15.27 0.60
CA GLY A 154 -2.95 14.32 1.07
C GLY A 154 -2.84 12.91 0.49
N SER A 155 -1.67 12.55 -0.05
CA SER A 155 -1.39 11.23 -0.61
C SER A 155 -0.72 10.33 0.42
N HIS A 156 -1.21 9.11 0.54
CA HIS A 156 -0.65 8.07 1.39
C HIS A 156 -0.69 6.75 0.64
N ASP A 157 0.22 5.84 0.96
CA ASP A 157 0.29 4.56 0.24
C ASP A 157 0.32 3.38 1.20
N THR A 158 0.91 3.54 2.39
CA THR A 158 1.16 2.44 3.33
C THR A 158 0.42 2.63 4.65
N TYR A 159 -0.13 1.55 5.18
CA TYR A 159 -0.85 1.50 6.45
C TYR A 159 -0.14 0.53 7.37
N ILE A 160 0.14 0.92 8.61
CA ILE A 160 0.76 0.07 9.62
C ILE A 160 -0.07 0.15 10.89
N PHE A 161 -0.48 -1.00 11.41
CA PHE A 161 -1.35 -1.09 12.59
C PHE A 161 -1.22 -2.47 13.24
N VAL A 162 -1.82 -2.65 14.41
CA VAL A 162 -1.93 -3.94 15.09
C VAL A 162 -3.41 -4.34 15.11
N PRO A 163 -3.84 -5.35 14.32
CA PRO A 163 -5.23 -5.80 14.36
C PRO A 163 -5.51 -6.52 15.69
N ILE A 164 -6.56 -6.08 16.38
CA ILE A 164 -7.02 -6.67 17.64
C ILE A 164 -8.54 -6.80 17.58
N GLY A 165 -9.03 -8.01 17.85
CA GLY A 165 -10.46 -8.30 17.82
C GLY A 165 -11.01 -8.37 16.39
N LYS A 166 -12.26 -7.93 16.21
CA LYS A 166 -12.94 -7.99 14.90
C LYS A 166 -12.68 -6.72 14.09
N PHE A 167 -12.61 -6.85 12.77
CA PHE A 167 -12.56 -5.68 11.87
C PHE A 167 -13.84 -4.84 12.07
N PRO A 168 -13.74 -3.53 12.42
CA PRO A 168 -14.92 -2.74 12.75
C PRO A 168 -15.93 -2.70 11.60
N PRO A 169 -17.19 -3.12 11.81
CA PRO A 169 -18.16 -3.28 10.73
C PRO A 169 -18.52 -1.95 10.05
N GLU A 170 -18.51 -0.84 10.78
CA GLU A 170 -18.75 0.50 10.26
C GLU A 170 -17.61 0.95 9.33
N VAL A 171 -16.35 0.68 9.72
CA VAL A 171 -15.18 0.93 8.87
C VAL A 171 -15.24 0.07 7.61
N LYS A 172 -15.56 -1.21 7.76
CA LYS A 172 -15.75 -2.14 6.62
C LYS A 172 -16.81 -1.63 5.64
N LYS A 173 -17.95 -1.16 6.16
CA LYS A 173 -19.04 -0.62 5.34
C LYS A 173 -18.58 0.63 4.57
N GLU A 174 -17.92 1.57 5.25
CA GLU A 174 -17.44 2.82 4.64
C GLU A 174 -16.37 2.57 3.56
N LEU A 175 -15.50 1.59 3.77
CA LEU A 175 -14.36 1.29 2.89
C LEU A 175 -14.65 0.18 1.87
N SER A 176 -15.92 -0.20 1.67
CA SER A 176 -16.33 -1.22 0.68
C SER A 176 -16.29 -0.68 -0.77
N VAL A 177 -15.12 -0.19 -1.17
CA VAL A 177 -14.80 0.42 -2.47
C VAL A 177 -13.59 -0.27 -3.10
N LEU A 178 -13.20 0.13 -4.31
CA LEU A 178 -12.01 -0.41 -4.97
C LEU A 178 -10.75 0.34 -4.53
N SER A 179 -9.65 -0.39 -4.33
CA SER A 179 -8.36 0.20 -3.96
C SER A 179 -7.75 1.07 -5.06
N ILE A 180 -8.24 0.97 -6.30
CA ILE A 180 -7.72 1.75 -7.42
C ILE A 180 -8.27 3.19 -7.45
N ASP A 181 -9.38 3.43 -6.77
CA ASP A 181 -10.11 4.69 -6.84
C ASP A 181 -9.40 5.81 -6.06
N TYR A 182 -9.43 7.02 -6.61
CA TYR A 182 -8.76 8.17 -6.03
C TYR A 182 -9.45 8.64 -4.74
N GLY A 183 -8.63 8.90 -3.72
CA GLY A 183 -9.10 9.42 -2.44
C GLY A 183 -9.54 8.35 -1.46
N VAL A 184 -9.40 7.07 -1.82
CA VAL A 184 -9.65 5.96 -0.90
C VAL A 184 -8.80 6.08 0.37
N GLU A 185 -7.60 6.65 0.27
CA GLU A 185 -6.72 6.82 1.44
C GLU A 185 -7.23 7.91 2.37
N ASN A 186 -7.81 8.98 1.81
CA ASN A 186 -8.49 10.00 2.60
C ASN A 186 -9.73 9.45 3.30
N MET A 187 -10.51 8.61 2.62
CA MET A 187 -11.64 7.91 3.24
C MET A 187 -11.16 6.99 4.36
N SER A 188 -10.07 6.25 4.17
CA SER A 188 -9.49 5.38 5.21
C SER A 188 -9.05 6.16 6.43
N ILE A 189 -8.37 7.30 6.28
CA ILE A 189 -8.02 8.16 7.42
C ILE A 189 -9.27 8.56 8.19
N TRP A 190 -10.32 8.99 7.49
CA TRP A 190 -11.56 9.41 8.12
C TRP A 190 -12.25 8.24 8.82
N ALA A 191 -12.40 7.10 8.15
CA ALA A 191 -13.10 5.93 8.67
C ALA A 191 -12.39 5.36 9.90
N PHE A 192 -11.08 5.15 9.85
CA PHE A 192 -10.34 4.62 10.99
C PHE A 192 -10.33 5.59 12.17
N ARG A 193 -10.26 6.91 11.96
CA ARG A 193 -10.35 7.89 13.07
C ARG A 193 -11.74 7.95 13.69
N ASN A 194 -12.78 8.13 12.87
CA ASN A 194 -14.11 8.49 13.35
C ASN A 194 -14.97 7.27 13.70
N LEU A 195 -14.80 6.16 12.97
CA LEU A 195 -15.58 4.93 13.15
C LEU A 195 -14.74 3.86 13.86
N GLY A 196 -13.47 3.74 13.50
CA GLY A 196 -12.54 2.77 14.11
C GLY A 196 -11.93 3.24 15.43
N HIS A 197 -12.07 4.53 15.78
CA HIS A 197 -11.44 5.18 16.93
C HIS A 197 -9.92 5.00 17.03
N TYR A 198 -9.24 4.87 15.89
CA TYR A 198 -7.78 4.84 15.83
C TYR A 198 -7.20 6.24 15.98
N LYS A 199 -6.08 6.35 16.70
CA LYS A 199 -5.18 7.48 16.54
C LYS A 199 -4.43 7.30 15.23
N VAL A 200 -4.82 8.03 14.18
CA VAL A 200 -4.16 7.92 12.86
C VAL A 200 -3.13 9.04 12.69
N THR A 201 -1.86 8.68 12.54
CA THR A 201 -0.73 9.62 12.33
C THR A 201 0.05 9.27 11.06
N ASN A 202 0.86 10.21 10.57
CA ASN A 202 1.71 10.01 9.39
C ASN A 202 3.17 10.31 9.73
N PRO A 203 3.88 9.37 10.39
CA PRO A 203 5.27 9.56 10.79
C PRO A 203 6.26 9.39 9.63
N CYS A 204 5.91 9.82 8.41
CA CYS A 204 6.74 9.57 7.22
C CYS A 204 8.13 10.23 7.27
N LYS A 205 8.36 11.19 8.18
CA LYS A 205 9.70 11.79 8.38
C LYS A 205 10.65 10.81 9.10
N VAL A 206 10.08 9.84 9.82
CA VAL A 206 10.79 8.78 10.54
C VAL A 206 10.71 7.47 9.78
N LEU A 207 9.50 7.03 9.43
CA LEU A 207 9.25 5.78 8.69
C LEU A 207 9.18 6.06 7.19
N LYS A 208 10.21 5.69 6.44
CA LYS A 208 10.26 5.95 5.00
C LYS A 208 9.72 4.79 4.22
N VAL A 209 8.77 5.07 3.33
CA VAL A 209 8.39 4.15 2.25
C VAL A 209 8.68 4.82 0.92
N TYR A 210 9.08 4.03 -0.07
CA TYR A 210 9.50 4.50 -1.37
C TYR A 210 8.56 3.99 -2.45
N HIS A 211 8.18 4.85 -3.39
CA HIS A 211 7.26 4.51 -4.47
C HIS A 211 7.98 4.44 -5.82
N ILE A 212 7.85 3.31 -6.51
CA ILE A 212 8.40 3.08 -7.85
C ILE A 212 7.28 3.27 -8.89
N HIS A 213 7.36 4.33 -9.69
CA HIS A 213 6.36 4.60 -10.71
C HIS A 213 6.91 5.33 -11.93
N CYS A 214 8.09 4.91 -12.40
CA CYS A 214 8.79 5.48 -13.55
C CYS A 214 7.95 5.49 -14.84
N THR A 215 7.13 4.48 -15.06
CA THR A 215 6.29 4.35 -16.25
C THR A 215 5.14 5.36 -16.31
N GLY A 216 4.73 5.91 -15.16
CA GLY A 216 3.54 6.74 -15.02
C GLY A 216 2.24 6.04 -15.44
N LEU A 217 2.25 4.71 -15.59
CA LEU A 217 1.13 3.95 -16.12
C LEU A 217 0.00 3.87 -15.08
N ARG A 218 -1.13 4.50 -15.38
CA ARG A 218 -2.32 4.54 -14.50
C ARG A 218 -3.51 3.89 -15.19
N ASP A 219 -4.37 3.26 -14.39
CA ASP A 219 -5.67 2.77 -14.86
C ASP A 219 -6.54 3.99 -15.22
N ALA A 220 -7.05 4.05 -16.45
CA ALA A 220 -7.89 5.15 -16.90
C ALA A 220 -9.30 5.13 -16.25
N ARG A 221 -9.71 4.02 -15.64
CA ARG A 221 -11.05 3.84 -15.04
C ARG A 221 -11.16 4.36 -13.61
N ARG A 222 -10.06 4.85 -13.01
CA ARG A 222 -10.05 5.34 -11.62
C ARG A 222 -11.06 6.47 -11.46
N LYS A 223 -11.95 6.34 -10.48
CA LYS A 223 -12.90 7.39 -10.13
C LYS A 223 -12.45 8.07 -8.85
N ARG A 224 -12.75 9.37 -8.68
CA ARG A 224 -12.57 10.04 -7.39
C ARG A 224 -13.79 9.79 -6.53
N ILE A 225 -13.59 9.21 -5.35
CA ILE A 225 -14.66 8.76 -4.46
C ILE A 225 -14.78 9.56 -3.16
N ASN A 226 -13.73 10.30 -2.77
CA ASN A 226 -13.74 11.14 -1.57
C ASN A 226 -14.37 12.53 -1.83
N THR A 227 -15.49 12.58 -2.54
CA THR A 227 -16.20 13.83 -2.89
C THR A 227 -17.18 14.30 -1.81
N GLY A 228 -17.44 13.46 -0.80
CA GLY A 228 -18.32 13.76 0.33
C GLY A 228 -17.59 14.28 1.58
N LYS A 229 -18.30 14.28 2.72
CA LYS A 229 -17.77 14.73 4.02
C LYS A 229 -16.80 13.73 4.68
N ASN A 230 -16.77 12.49 4.21
CA ASN A 230 -15.98 11.40 4.79
C ASN A 230 -14.56 11.37 4.23
N THR A 231 -13.84 12.47 4.42
CA THR A 231 -12.48 12.66 3.90
C THR A 231 -11.55 13.10 5.03
N GLY A 232 -10.38 12.46 5.11
CA GLY A 232 -9.41 12.65 6.18
C GLY A 232 -8.02 13.02 5.66
N MET A 233 -7.27 13.72 6.50
CA MET A 233 -5.88 14.08 6.25
C MET A 233 -4.99 13.72 7.43
N ALA A 234 -3.83 13.13 7.17
CA ALA A 234 -2.79 12.88 8.16
C ALA A 234 -1.51 13.58 7.70
N ARG A 235 -1.28 14.79 8.21
CA ARG A 235 -0.10 15.59 7.86
C ARG A 235 1.18 14.91 8.37
N PRO A 236 2.31 15.04 7.66
CA PRO A 236 3.60 14.49 8.08
C PRO A 236 4.02 14.93 9.49
N THR A 237 4.52 13.98 10.27
CA THR A 237 5.09 14.20 11.60
C THR A 237 6.44 13.49 11.74
N ASP A 238 7.25 13.97 12.67
CA ASP A 238 8.52 13.40 13.12
C ASP A 238 8.38 12.56 14.39
N ARG A 239 7.14 12.35 14.85
CA ARG A 239 6.81 11.58 16.05
C ARG A 239 6.06 10.30 15.70
N LEU A 240 6.41 9.24 16.42
CA LEU A 240 5.76 7.93 16.31
C LEU A 240 4.56 7.78 17.26
N ASP A 241 4.23 8.76 18.10
CA ASP A 241 3.10 8.70 19.04
C ASP A 241 2.01 9.74 18.78
#